data_AF-A0A0S8H1Y8-F1
#
_entry.id   AF-A0A0S8H1Y8-F1
#
_cell.length_a   1.000
_cell.length_b   1.000
_cell.length_c   1.000
_cell.angle_alpha   90.00
_cell.angle_beta   90.00
_cell.angle_gamma   90.00
#
_symmetry.space_group_name_H-M   'P 1'
#
loop_
_entity.id
_entity.type
_entity.pdbx_description
1 polymer ?
#
loop_
_entity_poly.entity_id
_entity_poly.type
_entity_poly.pdbx_seq_one_letter_code
_entity_poly.pdbx_strand_id
1 'polypeptide(L)'
;MAQKSFWTVVFGILLILIGLLALLDSLEFIRFWPTLGKLWPLILVALGIWLLFRRSYFSSSDVLSIKEGKKYSKAFGDLRIVANDIDPHGLDAEMGFGDIEVNLTKANFSDRENVINLGLGFGDIKVWVPGEVKVSATGTCGAGDVDILGKQADGLGKRVDYQDEGYETAQKKLKIIAKLGFGDIRISRV
;
A
#
# COMPACT_ATOMS: atom_id res chain seq x y z
N MET A 1 6.23 22.19 45.03
CA MET A 1 5.49 23.08 44.12
C MET A 1 5.10 22.26 42.91
N ALA A 2 3.81 22.05 42.66
CA ALA A 2 3.33 21.21 41.55
C ALA A 2 3.42 21.99 40.23
N GLN A 3 4.19 21.48 39.28
CA GLN A 3 4.31 22.05 37.94
C GLN A 3 2.99 21.81 37.20
N LYS A 4 2.05 22.76 37.25
CA LYS A 4 0.81 22.70 36.46
C LYS A 4 1.19 22.59 34.99
N SER A 5 0.63 21.58 34.31
CA SER A 5 0.87 21.31 32.90
C SER A 5 0.56 22.57 32.08
N PHE A 6 1.60 23.19 31.54
CA PHE A 6 1.53 24.37 30.68
C PHE A 6 0.51 24.18 29.55
N TRP A 7 0.44 22.95 29.01
CA TRP A 7 -0.52 22.55 28.01
C TRP A 7 -1.97 22.73 28.47
N THR A 8 -2.30 22.37 29.71
CA THR A 8 -3.68 22.49 30.21
C THR A 8 -4.13 23.95 30.29
N VAL A 9 -3.23 24.87 30.67
CA VAL A 9 -3.54 26.31 30.73
C VAL A 9 -3.70 26.89 29.32
N VAL A 10 -2.82 26.52 28.39
CA VAL A 10 -2.90 26.94 26.99
C VAL A 10 -4.19 26.45 26.34
N PHE A 11 -4.55 25.17 26.54
CA PHE A 11 -5.82 24.61 26.06
C PHE A 11 -7.03 25.31 26.68
N GLY A 12 -6.99 25.62 27.98
CA GLY A 12 -8.07 26.34 28.66
C GLY A 12 -8.29 27.75 28.09
N ILE A 13 -7.22 28.51 27.89
CA ILE A 13 -7.28 29.85 27.29
C ILE A 13 -7.79 29.78 25.84
N LEU A 14 -7.30 28.81 25.06
CA LEU A 14 -7.75 28.60 23.69
C LEU A 14 -9.26 28.32 23.63
N LEU A 15 -9.76 27.45 24.51
CA LEU A 15 -11.17 27.07 24.56
C LEU A 15 -12.07 28.26 24.95
N ILE A 16 -11.61 29.07 25.92
CA ILE A 16 -12.30 30.31 26.31
C ILE A 16 -12.35 31.29 25.12
N LEU A 17 -11.24 31.48 24.40
CA LEU A 17 -11.19 32.38 23.24
C LEU A 17 -12.10 31.91 22.10
N ILE A 18 -12.11 30.61 21.80
CA ILE A 18 -12.99 30.02 20.79
C ILE A 18 -14.47 30.21 21.18
N GLY A 19 -14.81 29.98 22.45
CA GLY A 19 -16.17 30.21 22.97
C GLY A 19 -16.59 31.68 22.88
N LEU A 20 -15.67 32.60 23.17
CA LEU A 20 -15.93 34.04 23.09
C LEU A 20 -16.14 34.48 21.64
N LEU A 21 -15.33 33.97 20.70
CA LEU A 21 -15.52 34.15 19.26
C LEU A 21 -16.86 33.60 18.76
N ALA A 22 -17.28 32.42 19.23
CA ALA A 22 -18.57 31.83 18.89
C ALA A 22 -19.75 32.68 19.42
N LEU A 23 -19.60 33.29 20.60
CA LEU A 23 -20.61 34.19 21.15
C LEU A 23 -20.73 35.48 20.33
N LEU A 24 -19.61 36.07 19.91
CA LEU A 24 -19.61 37.26 19.04
C LEU A 24 -20.23 36.98 17.66
N ASP A 25 -20.05 35.76 17.13
CA ASP A 25 -20.68 35.31 15.88
C ASP A 25 -22.20 35.18 16.02
N SER A 26 -22.68 34.64 17.15
CA SER A 26 -24.12 34.56 17.49
C SER A 26 -24.78 35.93 17.63
N LEU A 27 -24.03 36.94 18.07
CA LEU A 27 -24.50 38.32 18.18
C LEU A 27 -24.48 39.09 16.85
N GLU A 28 -24.18 38.42 15.73
CA GLU A 28 -24.07 38.99 14.38
C GLU A 28 -23.05 40.13 14.23
N PHE A 29 -22.17 40.36 15.22
CA PHE A 29 -21.13 41.38 15.13
C PHE A 29 -20.06 41.02 14.10
N ILE A 30 -19.72 39.73 13.97
CA ILE A 30 -18.72 39.21 13.03
C ILE A 30 -19.21 37.84 12.53
N ARG A 31 -19.38 37.66 11.21
CA ARG A 31 -19.73 36.35 10.61
C ARG A 31 -18.46 35.54 10.30
N PHE A 32 -17.91 34.89 11.32
CA PHE A 32 -16.69 34.08 11.26
C PHE A 32 -16.97 32.61 10.90
N TRP A 33 -18.01 32.00 11.49
CA TRP A 33 -18.29 30.57 11.33
C TRP A 33 -18.51 30.13 9.87
N PRO A 34 -19.27 30.88 9.04
CA PRO A 34 -19.45 30.55 7.63
C PRO A 34 -18.18 30.67 6.79
N THR A 35 -17.22 31.49 7.23
CA THR A 35 -15.96 31.74 6.52
C THR A 35 -14.92 30.69 6.91
N LEU A 36 -14.81 30.36 8.21
CA LEU A 36 -13.93 29.29 8.70
C LEU A 36 -14.39 27.91 8.18
N GLY A 37 -15.70 27.67 8.12
CA GLY A 37 -16.28 26.46 7.54
C GLY A 37 -16.01 26.27 6.04
N LYS A 38 -15.53 27.29 5.32
CA LYS A 38 -15.07 27.13 3.93
C LYS A 38 -13.59 26.74 3.83
N LEU A 39 -12.83 26.87 4.91
CA LEU A 39 -11.39 26.62 4.93
C LEU A 39 -11.03 25.16 5.24
N TRP A 40 -11.91 24.37 5.85
CA TRP A 40 -11.59 22.96 6.18
C TRP A 40 -11.30 22.09 4.95
N PRO A 41 -12.00 22.20 3.78
CA PRO A 41 -11.63 21.43 2.60
C PRO A 41 -10.25 21.84 2.09
N LEU A 42 -9.91 23.13 2.20
CA LEU A 42 -8.60 23.66 1.81
C LEU A 42 -7.48 23.13 2.70
N ILE A 43 -7.74 22.97 4.00
CA ILE A 43 -6.80 22.33 4.95
C ILE A 43 -6.60 20.86 4.59
N LEU A 44 -7.66 20.11 4.24
CA LEU A 44 -7.54 18.72 3.80
C LEU A 44 -6.78 18.59 2.48
N VAL A 45 -7.04 19.47 1.51
CA VAL A 45 -6.30 19.53 0.24
C VAL A 45 -4.84 19.88 0.50
N ALA A 46 -4.55 20.89 1.34
CA ALA A 46 -3.19 21.27 1.71
C ALA A 46 -2.47 20.14 2.46
N LEU A 47 -3.15 19.44 3.36
CA LEU A 47 -2.63 18.27 4.07
C LEU A 47 -2.33 17.13 3.08
N GLY A 48 -3.23 16.89 2.11
CA GLY A 48 -3.05 15.89 1.05
C GLY A 48 -1.87 16.23 0.15
N ILE A 49 -1.78 17.48 -0.33
CA ILE A 49 -0.64 17.97 -1.13
C ILE A 49 0.66 17.88 -0.32
N TRP A 50 0.62 18.25 0.97
CA TRP A 50 1.79 18.15 1.85
C TRP A 50 2.22 16.70 2.03
N LEU A 51 1.27 15.76 2.16
CA LEU A 51 1.54 14.33 2.22
C LEU A 51 2.14 13.79 0.91
N LEU A 52 1.68 14.28 -0.25
CA LEU A 52 2.28 13.97 -1.55
C LEU A 52 3.70 14.54 -1.70
N PHE A 53 3.97 15.74 -1.18
CA PHE A 53 5.31 16.34 -1.16
C PHE A 53 6.25 15.67 -0.16
N ARG A 54 5.70 15.01 0.87
CA ARG A 54 6.45 14.21 1.84
C ARG A 54 6.80 12.82 1.32
N ARG A 55 6.72 12.60 0.00
CA ARG A 55 7.17 11.41 -0.76
C ARG A 55 8.68 11.18 -0.63
N SER A 56 9.07 10.85 0.59
CA SER A 56 10.30 10.16 0.97
C SER A 56 10.25 9.73 2.44
N TYR A 57 9.13 9.18 2.91
CA TYR A 57 9.21 8.17 3.99
C TYR A 57 9.43 6.80 3.34
N PHE A 58 10.57 6.73 2.64
CA PHE A 58 11.23 5.47 2.33
C PHE A 58 11.60 4.84 3.67
N SER A 59 10.69 4.04 4.23
CA SER A 59 11.01 3.22 5.40
C SER A 59 11.85 2.04 4.92
N SER A 60 13.14 2.34 4.74
CA SER A 60 14.21 1.46 4.25
C SER A 60 14.56 0.30 5.20
N SER A 61 13.64 -0.14 6.06
CA SER A 61 14.01 -1.00 7.19
C SER A 61 12.97 -2.04 7.57
N ASP A 62 12.22 -2.56 6.61
CA ASP A 62 11.65 -3.89 6.76
C ASP A 62 12.32 -4.76 5.68
N VAL A 63 13.60 -5.10 5.89
CA VAL A 63 14.13 -6.34 5.30
C VAL A 63 13.28 -7.44 5.93
N LEU A 64 12.14 -7.73 5.31
CA LEU A 64 11.20 -8.71 5.80
C LEU A 64 11.88 -10.06 5.69
N SER A 65 12.39 -10.56 6.82
CA SER A 65 12.51 -11.99 7.03
C SER A 65 11.11 -12.56 6.85
N ILE A 66 10.86 -13.15 5.68
CA ILE A 66 9.65 -13.88 5.37
C ILE A 66 9.60 -15.01 6.39
N LYS A 67 8.81 -14.82 7.45
CA LYS A 67 8.50 -15.88 8.40
C LYS A 67 7.25 -16.54 7.87
N GLU A 68 7.38 -17.81 7.54
CA GLU A 68 6.29 -18.66 7.09
C GLU A 68 5.06 -18.46 8.00
N GLY A 69 3.92 -18.10 7.40
CA GLY A 69 2.66 -17.86 8.11
C GLY A 69 2.43 -16.45 8.67
N LYS A 70 3.33 -15.47 8.44
CA LYS A 70 3.06 -14.07 8.78
C LYS A 70 2.42 -13.31 7.64
N LYS A 71 1.20 -12.83 7.88
CA LYS A 71 0.49 -11.89 7.03
C LYS A 71 0.95 -10.46 7.31
N TYR A 72 1.41 -9.76 6.29
CA TYR A 72 1.77 -8.35 6.35
C TYR A 72 0.56 -7.53 5.89
N SER A 73 -0.08 -6.79 6.80
CA SER A 73 -1.24 -5.95 6.49
C SER A 73 -1.00 -4.49 6.86
N LYS A 74 -1.19 -3.57 5.91
CA LYS A 74 -1.14 -2.11 6.13
C LYS A 74 -2.32 -1.42 5.44
N ALA A 75 -2.88 -0.37 6.03
CA ALA A 75 -3.95 0.39 5.38
C ALA A 75 -3.40 1.36 4.30
N PHE A 76 -2.23 1.96 4.55
CA PHE A 76 -1.60 2.95 3.68
C PHE A 76 -0.08 2.78 3.71
N GLY A 77 0.59 3.09 2.60
CA GLY A 77 2.05 3.12 2.46
C GLY A 77 2.52 2.36 1.22
N ASP A 78 3.83 2.25 1.01
CA ASP A 78 4.39 1.40 -0.03
C ASP A 78 5.09 0.20 0.60
N LEU A 79 5.00 -0.96 -0.05
CA LEU A 79 5.67 -2.18 0.36
C LEU A 79 6.66 -2.59 -0.73
N ARG A 80 7.96 -2.47 -0.44
CA ARG A 80 9.02 -2.98 -1.32
C ARG A 80 9.70 -4.17 -0.67
N ILE A 81 9.68 -5.30 -1.36
CA ILE A 81 10.33 -6.55 -0.93
C ILE A 81 11.43 -6.86 -1.93
N VAL A 82 12.67 -6.92 -1.46
CA VAL A 82 13.81 -7.41 -2.24
C VAL A 82 14.26 -8.70 -1.59
N ALA A 83 13.92 -9.83 -2.21
CA ALA A 83 14.36 -11.13 -1.73
C ALA A 83 15.85 -11.27 -2.08
N ASN A 84 16.72 -11.13 -1.08
CA ASN A 84 18.16 -11.39 -1.19
C ASN A 84 18.49 -12.63 -0.35
N ASP A 85 18.56 -13.80 -0.99
CA ASP A 85 18.77 -15.11 -0.34
C ASP A 85 17.69 -15.50 0.69
N ILE A 86 16.48 -14.97 0.50
CA ILE A 86 15.31 -15.27 1.34
C ILE A 86 14.39 -16.21 0.57
N ASP A 87 13.84 -17.22 1.25
CA ASP A 87 12.78 -18.07 0.72
C ASP A 87 11.47 -17.27 0.60
N PRO A 88 10.90 -17.09 -0.60
CA PRO A 88 9.68 -16.31 -0.80
C PRO A 88 8.40 -17.04 -0.37
N HIS A 89 8.46 -18.33 -0.08
CA HIS A 89 7.29 -19.13 0.27
C HIS A 89 6.57 -18.59 1.51
N GLY A 90 5.25 -18.47 1.42
CA GLY A 90 4.40 -18.00 2.52
C GLY A 90 4.37 -16.48 2.65
N LEU A 91 4.90 -15.73 1.68
CA LEU A 91 4.70 -14.29 1.60
C LEU A 91 3.21 -13.99 1.37
N ASP A 92 2.58 -13.40 2.37
CA ASP A 92 1.20 -12.90 2.30
C ASP A 92 1.22 -11.41 2.66
N ALA A 93 0.98 -10.57 1.66
CA ALA A 93 1.00 -9.12 1.81
C ALA A 93 -0.32 -8.52 1.34
N GLU A 94 -0.98 -7.78 2.22
CA GLU A 94 -2.21 -7.05 1.93
C GLU A 94 -2.06 -5.56 2.25
N MET A 95 -2.50 -4.72 1.33
CA MET A 95 -2.44 -3.28 1.51
C MET A 95 -3.69 -2.58 1.00
N GLY A 96 -4.12 -1.52 1.69
CA GLY A 96 -5.25 -0.70 1.25
C GLY A 96 -4.88 0.22 0.09
N PHE A 97 -3.94 1.14 0.32
CA PHE A 97 -3.54 2.18 -0.63
C PHE A 97 -2.02 2.31 -0.71
N GLY A 98 -1.49 2.42 -1.93
CA GLY A 98 -0.07 2.61 -2.27
C GLY A 98 0.43 1.51 -3.19
N ASP A 99 1.74 1.26 -3.25
CA ASP A 99 2.30 0.28 -4.19
C ASP A 99 2.92 -0.96 -3.51
N ILE A 100 2.75 -2.13 -4.12
CA ILE A 100 3.45 -3.37 -3.73
C ILE A 100 4.47 -3.72 -4.81
N GLU A 101 5.75 -3.63 -4.48
CA GLU A 101 6.86 -4.00 -5.36
C GLU A 101 7.60 -5.21 -4.79
N VAL A 102 7.64 -6.32 -5.53
CA VAL A 102 8.31 -7.54 -5.10
C VAL A 102 9.37 -7.93 -6.12
N ASN A 103 10.64 -7.84 -5.73
CA ASN A 103 11.76 -8.30 -6.52
C ASN A 103 12.24 -9.66 -6.00
N LEU A 104 12.02 -10.71 -6.81
CA LEU A 104 12.39 -12.08 -6.51
C LEU A 104 13.67 -12.52 -7.26
N THR A 105 14.35 -11.62 -7.97
CA THR A 105 15.46 -12.01 -8.86
C THR A 105 16.67 -12.60 -8.12
N LYS A 106 16.80 -12.33 -6.82
CA LYS A 106 17.85 -12.87 -5.93
C LYS A 106 17.26 -13.73 -4.81
N ALA A 107 16.01 -14.19 -4.95
CA ALA A 107 15.36 -15.04 -3.98
C ALA A 107 15.98 -16.44 -3.99
N ASN A 108 15.98 -17.11 -2.84
CA ASN A 108 16.42 -18.49 -2.74
C ASN A 108 15.19 -19.41 -2.77
N PHE A 109 14.90 -19.98 -3.94
CA PHE A 109 13.76 -20.86 -4.11
C PHE A 109 14.09 -22.28 -3.65
N SER A 110 13.34 -22.73 -2.65
CA SER A 110 13.33 -24.13 -2.21
C SER A 110 12.71 -25.04 -3.29
N ASP A 111 13.11 -26.32 -3.31
CA ASP A 111 12.58 -27.36 -4.21
C ASP A 111 11.16 -27.80 -3.80
N ARG A 112 10.24 -26.84 -3.87
CA ARG A 112 8.81 -26.97 -3.58
C ARG A 112 8.00 -26.02 -4.45
N GLU A 113 6.68 -26.06 -4.27
CA GLU A 113 5.81 -24.97 -4.71
C GLU A 113 5.93 -23.79 -3.75
N ASN A 114 6.63 -22.74 -4.18
CA ASN A 114 6.76 -21.49 -3.43
C ASN A 114 5.54 -20.62 -3.74
N VAL A 115 4.71 -20.32 -2.74
CA VAL A 115 3.45 -19.58 -2.96
C VAL A 115 3.56 -18.18 -2.36
N ILE A 116 3.18 -17.17 -3.14
CA ILE A 116 3.05 -15.78 -2.69
C ILE A 116 1.65 -15.25 -2.97
N ASN A 117 1.09 -14.52 -2.00
CA ASN A 117 -0.21 -13.87 -2.08
C ASN A 117 -0.04 -12.37 -1.89
N LEU A 118 -0.50 -11.60 -2.87
CA LEU A 118 -0.43 -10.14 -2.88
C LEU A 118 -1.84 -9.59 -3.05
N GLY A 119 -2.27 -8.74 -2.12
CA GLY A 119 -3.55 -8.05 -2.16
C GLY A 119 -3.34 -6.54 -2.05
N LEU A 120 -3.92 -5.77 -2.96
CA LEU A 120 -3.88 -4.32 -2.92
C LEU A 120 -5.26 -3.74 -3.22
N GLY A 121 -5.68 -2.72 -2.48
CA GLY A 121 -6.91 -2.00 -2.76
C GLY A 121 -6.75 -1.03 -3.94
N PHE A 122 -5.83 -0.07 -3.82
CA PHE A 122 -5.58 0.99 -4.80
C PHE A 122 -4.08 1.23 -5.00
N GLY A 123 -3.63 1.26 -6.26
CA GLY A 123 -2.24 1.51 -6.66
C GLY A 123 -1.73 0.40 -7.58
N ASP A 124 -0.43 0.13 -7.57
CA ASP A 124 0.18 -0.86 -8.46
C ASP A 124 0.76 -2.06 -7.71
N ILE A 125 0.64 -3.25 -8.33
CA ILE A 125 1.40 -4.44 -7.94
C ILE A 125 2.44 -4.73 -9.02
N LYS A 126 3.73 -4.65 -8.66
CA LYS A 126 4.86 -4.95 -9.57
C LYS A 126 5.67 -6.11 -9.04
N VAL A 127 5.81 -7.17 -9.83
CA VAL A 127 6.58 -8.35 -9.47
C VAL A 127 7.62 -8.66 -10.53
N TRP A 128 8.88 -8.78 -10.11
CA TRP A 128 9.98 -9.25 -10.95
C TRP A 128 10.36 -10.67 -10.56
N VAL A 129 10.28 -11.58 -11.53
CA VAL A 129 10.55 -13.00 -11.34
C VAL A 129 11.81 -13.39 -12.13
N PRO A 130 12.74 -14.18 -11.56
CA PRO A 130 13.92 -14.62 -12.28
C PRO A 130 13.59 -15.65 -13.36
N GLY A 131 14.38 -15.68 -14.43
CA GLY A 131 14.18 -16.61 -15.54
C GLY A 131 14.34 -18.11 -15.22
N GLU A 132 15.01 -18.45 -14.13
CA GLU A 132 15.37 -19.85 -13.78
C GLU A 132 14.23 -20.68 -13.17
N VAL A 133 13.16 -20.03 -12.67
CA VAL A 133 12.04 -20.69 -11.99
C VAL A 133 10.82 -20.80 -12.91
N LYS A 134 10.10 -21.92 -12.81
CA LYS A 134 8.80 -22.10 -13.48
C LYS A 134 7.70 -21.39 -12.71
N VAL A 135 6.90 -20.58 -13.40
CA VAL A 135 5.93 -19.66 -12.80
C VAL A 135 4.50 -20.05 -13.18
N SER A 136 3.61 -20.06 -12.19
CA SER A 136 2.16 -20.01 -12.36
C SER A 136 1.67 -18.72 -11.70
N ALA A 137 1.07 -17.83 -12.47
CA ALA A 137 0.67 -16.51 -12.01
C ALA A 137 -0.79 -16.23 -12.37
N THR A 138 -1.52 -15.79 -11.37
CA THR A 138 -2.91 -15.37 -11.47
C THR A 138 -2.98 -13.92 -11.00
N GLY A 139 -3.49 -13.04 -11.85
CA GLY A 139 -3.82 -11.66 -11.50
C GLY A 139 -5.31 -11.42 -11.67
N THR A 140 -5.96 -10.88 -10.63
CA THR A 140 -7.33 -10.38 -10.70
C THR A 140 -7.32 -8.89 -10.41
N CYS A 141 -7.84 -8.07 -11.32
CA CYS A 141 -8.01 -6.63 -11.13
C CYS A 141 -9.49 -6.27 -11.17
N GLY A 142 -9.95 -5.51 -10.18
CA GLY A 142 -11.30 -4.96 -10.13
C GLY A 142 -11.52 -3.89 -11.19
N ALA A 143 -10.57 -2.98 -11.37
CA ALA A 143 -10.56 -1.98 -12.44
C ALA A 143 -9.14 -1.48 -12.77
N GLY A 144 -8.71 -1.65 -14.02
CA GLY A 144 -7.41 -1.23 -14.51
C GLY A 144 -6.77 -2.31 -15.38
N ASP A 145 -5.45 -2.34 -15.44
CA ASP A 145 -4.72 -3.20 -16.38
C ASP A 145 -4.01 -4.35 -15.65
N VAL A 146 -3.96 -5.51 -16.31
CA VAL A 146 -3.23 -6.69 -15.83
C VAL A 146 -2.33 -7.18 -16.94
N ASP A 147 -1.02 -7.11 -16.71
CA ASP A 147 0.03 -7.68 -17.57
C ASP A 147 0.79 -8.76 -16.81
N ILE A 148 0.64 -10.01 -17.23
CA ILE A 148 1.35 -11.14 -16.66
C ILE A 148 2.14 -11.83 -17.76
N LEU A 149 3.47 -11.65 -17.71
CA LEU A 149 4.43 -12.33 -18.59
C LEU A 149 4.06 -12.18 -20.08
N GLY A 150 3.57 -10.98 -20.46
CA GLY A 150 3.19 -10.64 -21.83
C GLY A 150 1.73 -10.93 -22.18
N LYS A 151 0.95 -11.54 -21.29
CA LYS A 151 -0.52 -11.64 -21.44
C LYS A 151 -1.17 -10.43 -20.77
N GLN A 152 -1.91 -9.65 -21.54
CA GLN A 152 -2.54 -8.41 -21.09
C GLN A 152 -4.07 -8.51 -21.10
N ALA A 153 -4.70 -7.86 -20.12
CA ALA A 153 -6.13 -7.58 -20.11
C ALA A 153 -6.41 -6.27 -19.37
N ASP A 154 -7.32 -5.46 -19.90
CA ASP A 154 -7.74 -4.18 -19.33
C ASP A 154 -9.26 -4.14 -19.04
N GLY A 155 -9.66 -3.24 -18.15
CA GLY A 155 -11.06 -2.94 -17.85
C GLY A 155 -11.53 -3.42 -16.48
N LEU A 156 -12.82 -3.76 -16.36
CA LEU A 156 -13.44 -4.10 -15.09
C LEU A 156 -13.50 -5.61 -14.84
N GLY A 157 -13.15 -6.02 -13.61
CA GLY A 157 -13.28 -7.38 -13.09
C GLY A 157 -12.48 -8.41 -13.86
N LYS A 158 -11.35 -8.01 -14.46
CA LYS A 158 -10.55 -8.89 -15.32
C LYS A 158 -9.70 -9.85 -14.49
N ARG A 159 -9.44 -11.01 -15.09
CA ARG A 159 -8.54 -12.03 -14.57
C ARG A 159 -7.63 -12.52 -15.68
N VAL A 160 -6.34 -12.56 -15.42
CA VAL A 160 -5.33 -13.14 -16.29
C VAL A 160 -4.67 -14.30 -15.57
N ASP A 161 -4.62 -15.43 -16.26
CA ASP A 161 -3.93 -16.63 -15.81
C ASP A 161 -2.80 -16.97 -16.79
N TYR A 162 -1.62 -17.19 -16.22
CA TYR A 162 -0.41 -17.59 -16.93
C TYR A 162 0.22 -18.78 -16.22
N GLN A 163 0.72 -19.74 -16.98
CA GLN A 163 1.49 -20.85 -16.46
C GLN A 163 2.57 -21.25 -17.46
N ASP A 164 3.81 -21.39 -16.99
CA ASP A 164 4.91 -21.90 -17.80
C ASP A 164 4.70 -23.38 -18.16
N GLU A 165 5.19 -23.76 -19.34
CA GLU A 165 5.32 -25.17 -19.72
C GLU A 165 6.25 -25.91 -18.76
N GLY A 166 5.82 -27.08 -18.29
CA GLY A 166 6.55 -27.90 -17.33
C GLY A 166 6.42 -27.46 -15.87
N TYR A 167 5.55 -26.50 -15.55
CA TYR A 167 5.29 -26.07 -14.17
C TYR A 167 4.87 -27.22 -13.25
N GLU A 168 4.01 -28.13 -13.73
CA GLU A 168 3.50 -29.24 -12.91
C GLU A 168 4.61 -30.21 -12.49
N THR A 169 5.57 -30.45 -13.38
CA THR A 169 6.68 -31.40 -13.20
C THR A 169 7.93 -30.77 -12.58
N ALA A 170 7.98 -29.44 -12.45
CA ALA A 170 9.14 -28.75 -11.92
C ALA A 170 9.27 -28.95 -10.41
N GLN A 171 10.48 -29.30 -9.95
CA GLN A 171 10.78 -29.41 -8.52
C GLN A 171 10.83 -28.03 -7.85
N LYS A 172 11.35 -27.02 -8.57
CA LYS A 172 11.44 -25.63 -8.15
C LYS A 172 10.45 -24.80 -8.94
N LYS A 173 9.37 -24.36 -8.29
CA LYS A 173 8.29 -23.59 -8.93
C LYS A 173 7.74 -22.49 -8.04
N LEU A 174 7.16 -21.46 -8.66
CA LEU A 174 6.62 -20.27 -8.01
C LEU A 174 5.16 -20.05 -8.43
N LYS A 175 4.27 -20.00 -7.44
CA LYS A 175 2.86 -19.63 -7.60
C LYS A 175 2.63 -18.21 -7.09
N ILE A 176 2.08 -17.35 -7.94
CA ILE A 176 1.79 -15.95 -7.62
C ILE A 176 0.28 -15.73 -7.72
N ILE A 177 -0.32 -15.23 -6.65
CA ILE A 177 -1.72 -14.79 -6.64
C ILE A 177 -1.73 -13.31 -6.31
N ALA A 178 -2.04 -12.48 -7.31
CA ALA A 178 -2.15 -11.04 -7.18
C ALA A 178 -3.63 -10.61 -7.31
N LYS A 179 -4.13 -9.87 -6.32
CA LYS A 179 -5.47 -9.29 -6.33
C LYS A 179 -5.36 -7.79 -6.16
N LEU A 180 -5.96 -7.04 -7.09
CA LEU A 180 -5.99 -5.60 -7.08
C LEU A 180 -7.43 -5.10 -7.15
N GLY A 181 -7.78 -4.12 -6.32
CA GLY A 181 -9.04 -3.39 -6.46
C GLY A 181 -9.01 -2.46 -7.67
N PHE A 182 -8.11 -1.48 -7.67
CA PHE A 182 -7.97 -0.45 -8.70
C PHE A 182 -6.50 -0.12 -9.00
N GLY A 183 -6.13 -0.07 -10.29
CA GLY A 183 -4.77 0.26 -10.77
C GLY A 183 -4.19 -0.87 -11.63
N ASP A 184 -2.86 -1.02 -11.63
CA ASP A 184 -2.19 -1.96 -12.54
C ASP A 184 -1.48 -3.12 -11.82
N ILE A 185 -1.66 -4.34 -12.35
CA ILE A 185 -0.85 -5.51 -11.99
C ILE A 185 0.16 -5.76 -13.11
N ARG A 186 1.45 -5.77 -12.79
CA ARG A 186 2.52 -6.13 -13.72
C ARG A 186 3.43 -7.20 -13.14
N ILE A 187 3.46 -8.36 -13.78
CA ILE A 187 4.38 -9.46 -13.47
C ILE A 187 5.29 -9.66 -14.67
N SER A 188 6.59 -9.41 -14.48
CA SER A 188 7.58 -9.47 -15.56
C SER A 188 8.74 -10.39 -15.20
N ARG A 189 9.31 -11.01 -16.22
CA ARG A 189 10.53 -11.82 -16.11
C ARG A 189 11.75 -10.94 -16.37
N VAL A 190 12.79 -11.11 -15.57
CA VAL A 190 14.09 -10.43 -15.70
C VAL A 190 15.20 -11.46 -15.84
#